data_AF-A0A6V7XPJ3-F1
#
_entry.id   AF-A0A6V7XPJ3-F1
#
_cell.length_a   1.000
_cell.length_b   1.000
_cell.length_c   1.000
_cell.angle_alpha   90.00
_cell.angle_beta   90.00
_cell.angle_gamma   90.00
#
_symmetry.space_group_name_H-M   'P 1'
#
loop_
_entity.id
_entity.type
_entity.pdbx_description
1 polymer ?
#
loop_
_entity_poly.entity_id
_entity_poly.type
_entity_poly.pdbx_seq_one_letter_code
_entity_poly.pdbx_strand_id
1 'polypeptide(L)'
;MFCIGVIDMMALLDAGILTGYLGYNGYVFCSSPRLIYIAGAYAMFCWSAESTMEVVLAINRCAELWSNVLADKLFSGKKLIVWIVVPVIYGIASAFFTKPVNFSSIYFSWFFNPHLFYIDDTNETVSYS
;
A
#
# COMPACT_ATOMS: atom_id res chain seq x y z
N MET A 1 13.49 5.44 10.59
CA MET A 1 14.37 5.40 9.40
C MET A 1 14.61 3.97 8.92
N PHE A 2 15.27 3.08 9.67
CA PHE A 2 15.56 1.70 9.21
C PHE A 2 14.31 0.91 8.79
N CYS A 3 13.27 0.83 9.64
CA CYS A 3 12.04 0.09 9.31
C CYS A 3 11.31 0.63 8.06
N ILE A 4 11.33 1.94 7.85
CA ILE A 4 10.70 2.58 6.68
C ILE A 4 11.43 2.14 5.41
N GLY A 5 12.76 2.16 5.42
CA GLY A 5 13.56 1.69 4.29
C GLY A 5 13.34 0.21 3.97
N VAL A 6 13.05 -0.63 4.97
CA VAL A 6 12.70 -2.05 4.73
C VAL A 6 11.35 -2.17 4.02
N ILE A 7 10.35 -1.37 4.43
CA ILE A 7 9.03 -1.35 3.78
C ILE A 7 9.10 -0.76 2.36
N ASP A 8 9.91 0.27 2.16
CA ASP A 8 10.15 0.87 0.84
C ASP A 8 10.79 -0.14 -0.14
N MET A 9 11.79 -0.90 0.32
CA MET A 9 12.35 -1.98 -0.48
C MET A 9 11.31 -3.06 -0.81
N MET A 10 10.42 -3.39 0.13
CA MET A 10 9.31 -4.32 -0.09
C MET A 10 8.30 -3.79 -1.13
N ALA A 11 8.00 -2.48 -1.10
CA ALA A 11 7.13 -1.82 -2.06
C ALA A 11 7.77 -1.78 -3.47
N LEU A 12 9.07 -1.52 -3.56
CA LEU A 12 9.81 -1.54 -4.83
C LEU A 12 9.83 -2.93 -5.50
N LEU A 13 9.84 -4.01 -4.72
CA LEU A 13 9.72 -5.36 -5.27
C LEU A 13 8.36 -5.54 -5.99
N ASP A 14 7.29 -4.95 -5.46
CA ASP A 14 5.95 -5.00 -6.04
C ASP A 14 5.83 -4.09 -7.29
N ALA A 15 6.13 -2.80 -7.11
CA ALA A 15 5.97 -1.79 -8.14
C ALA A 15 6.97 -1.96 -9.30
N GLY A 16 8.15 -2.52 -9.04
CA GLY A 16 9.18 -2.76 -10.03
C GLY A 16 9.13 -4.16 -10.61
N ILE A 17 9.59 -5.14 -9.81
CA ILE A 17 9.85 -6.50 -10.32
C ILE A 17 8.56 -7.24 -10.61
N LEU A 18 7.60 -7.23 -9.68
CA LEU A 18 6.36 -7.97 -9.84
C LEU A 18 5.51 -7.36 -10.96
N THR A 19 5.27 -6.06 -10.92
CA THR A 19 4.57 -5.32 -11.98
C THR A 19 5.24 -5.53 -13.35
N GLY A 20 6.58 -5.45 -13.43
CA GLY A 20 7.33 -5.70 -14.65
C GLY A 20 7.21 -7.14 -15.15
N TYR A 21 7.24 -8.14 -14.27
CA TYR A 21 7.06 -9.55 -14.62
C TYR A 21 5.64 -9.83 -15.14
N LEU A 22 4.61 -9.32 -14.47
CA LEU A 22 3.23 -9.47 -14.92
C LEU A 22 3.00 -8.76 -16.27
N GLY A 23 3.59 -7.59 -16.43
CA GLY A 23 3.53 -6.81 -17.66
C GLY A 23 4.22 -7.50 -18.84
N TYR A 24 5.42 -8.04 -18.65
CA TYR A 24 6.16 -8.76 -19.70
C TYR A 24 5.40 -9.99 -20.22
N ASN A 25 4.74 -10.73 -19.32
CA ASN A 25 3.94 -11.90 -19.69
C ASN A 25 2.51 -11.53 -20.16
N GLY A 26 2.11 -10.27 -20.09
CA GLY A 26 0.77 -9.83 -20.48
C GLY A 26 -0.35 -10.35 -19.56
N TYR A 27 -0.05 -10.70 -18.30
CA TYR A 27 -1.06 -11.27 -17.40
C TYR A 27 -2.21 -10.31 -17.10
N VAL A 28 -3.43 -10.80 -17.28
CA VAL A 28 -4.70 -10.17 -16.87
C VAL A 28 -5.35 -10.99 -15.77
N PHE A 29 -6.29 -10.40 -15.03
CA PHE A 29 -7.00 -11.06 -13.92
C PHE A 29 -7.56 -12.46 -14.30
N CYS A 30 -8.07 -12.62 -15.52
CA CYS A 30 -8.65 -13.88 -16.01
C CYS A 30 -7.62 -15.00 -16.26
N SER A 31 -6.34 -14.67 -16.47
CA SER A 31 -5.31 -15.66 -16.82
C SER A 31 -4.73 -16.36 -15.59
N SER A 32 -4.54 -15.62 -14.49
CA SER A 32 -4.00 -16.16 -13.24
C SER A 32 -4.51 -15.38 -12.02
N PRO A 33 -5.78 -15.59 -11.63
CA PRO A 33 -6.45 -14.79 -10.60
C PRO A 33 -5.80 -14.92 -9.21
N ARG A 34 -5.24 -16.10 -8.89
CA ARG A 34 -4.60 -16.34 -7.58
C ARG A 34 -3.32 -15.52 -7.40
N LEU A 35 -2.48 -15.45 -8.45
CA LEU A 35 -1.23 -14.68 -8.41
C LEU A 35 -1.50 -13.19 -8.28
N ILE A 36 -2.43 -12.67 -9.10
CA ILE A 36 -2.79 -11.25 -9.10
C ILE A 36 -3.46 -10.85 -7.80
N TYR A 37 -4.31 -11.71 -7.21
CA TYR A 37 -4.94 -11.45 -5.92
C TYR A 37 -3.92 -11.34 -4.78
N ILE A 38 -2.96 -12.27 -4.70
CA ILE A 38 -1.91 -12.25 -3.67
C ILE A 38 -1.00 -11.04 -3.85
N ALA A 39 -0.60 -10.76 -5.09
CA ALA A 39 0.22 -9.61 -5.43
C ALA A 39 -0.50 -8.29 -5.09
N GLY A 40 -1.77 -8.16 -5.43
CA GLY A 40 -2.59 -7.00 -5.12
C GLY A 40 -2.81 -6.77 -3.62
N ALA A 41 -2.98 -7.83 -2.85
CA ALA A 41 -3.08 -7.74 -1.39
C ALA A 41 -1.74 -7.29 -0.77
N TYR A 42 -0.62 -7.78 -1.30
CA TYR A 42 0.72 -7.36 -0.90
C TYR A 42 1.00 -5.89 -1.26
N ALA A 43 0.59 -5.45 -2.45
CA ALA A 43 0.69 -4.06 -2.87
C ALA A 43 -0.09 -3.13 -1.93
N MET A 44 -1.35 -3.49 -1.59
CA MET A 44 -2.17 -2.71 -0.65
C MET A 44 -1.55 -2.66 0.75
N PHE A 45 -1.01 -3.79 1.23
CA PHE A 45 -0.28 -3.83 2.49
C PHE A 45 0.88 -2.84 2.50
N CYS A 46 1.76 -2.91 1.49
CA CYS A 46 2.96 -2.08 1.42
C CYS A 46 2.61 -0.60 1.31
N TRP A 47 1.68 -0.24 0.41
CA TRP A 47 1.28 1.15 0.21
C TRP A 47 0.71 1.78 1.49
N SER A 48 -0.24 1.10 2.13
CA SER A 48 -0.87 1.63 3.34
C SER A 48 0.09 1.71 4.52
N ALA A 49 1.00 0.73 4.68
CA ALA A 49 2.01 0.75 5.72
C ALA A 49 3.03 1.89 5.49
N GLU A 50 3.52 2.05 4.25
CA GLU A 50 4.50 3.07 3.86
C GLU A 50 3.96 4.48 4.11
N SER A 51 2.79 4.81 3.55
CA SER A 51 2.21 6.15 3.71
C SER A 51 1.99 6.52 5.18
N THR A 52 1.55 5.56 6.00
CA THR A 52 1.33 5.81 7.42
C THR A 52 2.66 6.03 8.16
N MET A 53 3.71 5.29 7.81
CA MET A 53 5.04 5.46 8.40
C MET A 53 5.68 6.81 8.02
N GLU A 54 5.49 7.27 6.79
CA GLU A 54 5.98 8.59 6.36
C GLU A 54 5.28 9.73 7.11
N VAL A 55 3.97 9.62 7.34
CA VAL A 55 3.22 10.58 8.14
C VAL A 55 3.74 10.62 9.59
N VAL A 56 3.96 9.46 10.20
CA VAL A 56 4.54 9.38 11.56
C VAL A 56 5.93 10.05 11.60
N LEU A 57 6.74 9.86 10.56
CA LEU A 57 8.05 10.48 10.45
C LEU A 57 7.97 12.00 10.29
N ALA A 58 7.04 12.49 9.46
CA ALA A 58 6.78 13.92 9.29
C ALA A 58 6.36 14.56 10.62
N ILE A 59 5.48 13.89 11.38
CA ILE A 59 5.07 14.33 12.72
C ILE A 59 6.27 14.36 13.67
N ASN A 60 7.15 13.36 13.63
CA ASN A 60 8.37 13.36 14.43
C ASN A 60 9.24 14.60 14.13
N ARG A 61 9.43 14.95 12.87
CA ARG A 61 10.19 16.16 12.48
C ARG A 61 9.51 17.45 12.92
N CYS A 62 8.20 17.57 12.74
CA CYS A 62 7.43 18.72 13.19
C CYS A 62 7.49 18.88 14.72
N ALA A 63 7.46 17.78 15.48
CA ALA A 63 7.56 17.80 16.93
C ALA A 63 8.95 18.25 17.40
N GLU A 64 10.03 17.78 16.76
CA GLU A 64 11.40 18.24 17.02
C GLU A 64 11.55 19.75 16.76
N LEU A 65 10.97 20.26 15.67
CA LEU A 65 10.97 21.69 15.32
C LEU A 65 10.21 22.56 16.33
N TRP A 66 9.08 22.06 16.84
CA TRP A 66 8.24 22.83 17.78
C TRP A 66 8.83 22.87 19.19
N SER A 67 9.22 21.71 19.73
CA SER A 67 9.95 21.65 21.00
C SER A 67 10.57 20.28 21.23
N ASN A 68 11.86 20.26 21.60
CA ASN A 68 12.57 19.04 21.95
C ASN A 68 11.90 18.26 23.11
N VAL A 69 11.19 18.95 24.02
CA VAL A 69 10.50 18.31 25.17
C VAL A 69 9.26 17.53 24.74
N LEU A 70 8.49 18.02 23.75
CA LEU A 70 7.37 17.24 23.19
C LEU A 70 7.87 16.04 22.39
N ALA A 71 8.91 16.24 21.57
CA ALA A 71 9.49 15.17 20.78
C ALA A 71 9.95 14.01 21.68
N ASP A 72 10.66 14.32 22.77
CA ASP A 72 11.12 13.31 23.73
C ASP A 72 9.94 12.65 24.46
N LYS A 73 8.89 13.39 24.86
CA LYS A 73 7.71 12.76 25.50
C LYS A 73 6.98 11.75 24.60
N LEU A 74 6.88 12.06 23.29
CA LEU A 74 6.07 11.31 22.34
C LEU A 74 6.85 10.16 21.67
N PHE A 75 8.13 10.37 21.38
CA PHE A 75 8.99 9.46 20.62
C PHE A 75 10.09 8.79 21.45
N SER A 76 10.19 9.04 22.76
CA SER A 76 11.23 8.40 23.59
C SER A 76 11.01 6.90 23.82
N GLY A 77 12.11 6.15 23.69
CA GLY A 77 12.26 4.76 24.10
C GLY A 77 11.27 3.81 23.42
N LYS A 78 10.54 3.03 24.22
CA LYS A 78 9.67 1.94 23.76
C LYS A 78 8.38 2.43 23.07
N LYS A 79 8.01 3.71 23.22
CA LYS A 79 6.82 4.29 22.57
C LYS A 79 7.01 4.40 21.06
N LEU A 80 8.24 4.62 20.59
CA LEU A 80 8.58 4.59 19.17
C LEU A 80 8.20 3.26 18.51
N ILE A 81 8.42 2.14 19.22
CA ILE A 81 8.04 0.81 18.73
C ILE A 81 6.53 0.71 18.55
N VAL A 82 5.74 1.26 19.47
CA VAL A 82 4.27 1.31 19.33
C VAL A 82 3.88 2.11 18.08
N TRP A 83 4.53 3.25 17.84
CA TRP A 83 4.31 4.07 16.63
C TRP A 83 4.69 3.37 15.32
N ILE A 84 5.58 2.37 15.34
CA ILE A 84 5.93 1.56 14.17
C ILE A 84 4.97 0.37 14.00
N VAL A 85 4.54 -0.23 15.10
CA VAL A 85 3.63 -1.38 15.09
C VAL A 85 2.24 -1.00 14.57
N VAL A 86 1.75 0.22 14.88
CA VAL A 86 0.45 0.72 14.40
C VAL A 86 0.35 0.72 12.86
N PRO A 87 1.29 1.31 12.09
CA PRO A 87 1.32 1.22 10.63
C PRO A 87 1.31 -0.20 10.09
N VAL A 88 2.06 -1.13 10.72
CA VAL A 88 2.13 -2.53 10.28
C VAL A 88 0.78 -3.23 10.49
N ILE A 89 0.15 -3.04 11.65
CA ILE A 89 -1.19 -3.59 11.92
C ILE A 89 -2.22 -2.97 10.97
N TYR A 90 -2.13 -1.67 10.72
CA TYR A 90 -3.00 -0.98 9.77
C TYR A 90 -2.84 -1.53 8.35
N GLY A 91 -1.60 -1.77 7.91
CA GLY A 91 -1.34 -2.40 6.62
C GLY A 91 -1.89 -3.82 6.55
N ILE A 92 -1.71 -4.63 7.60
CA ILE A 92 -2.28 -5.98 7.64
C ILE A 92 -3.80 -5.91 7.55
N ALA A 93 -4.42 -5.02 8.33
CA ALA A 93 -5.86 -4.83 8.29
C ALA A 93 -6.33 -4.39 6.89
N SER A 94 -5.64 -3.43 6.25
CA SER A 94 -6.00 -2.97 4.91
C SER A 94 -5.95 -4.10 3.88
N ALA A 95 -4.95 -4.99 3.97
CA ALA A 95 -4.80 -6.14 3.07
C ALA A 95 -5.90 -7.20 3.23
N PHE A 96 -6.46 -7.38 4.43
CA PHE A 96 -7.53 -8.34 4.68
C PHE A 96 -8.94 -7.76 4.50
N PHE A 97 -9.15 -6.50 4.89
CA PHE A 97 -10.47 -5.87 4.88
C PHE A 97 -10.80 -5.14 3.56
N THR A 98 -9.79 -4.74 2.78
CA THR A 98 -10.00 -4.02 1.51
C THR A 98 -9.96 -4.98 0.33
N LYS A 99 -10.78 -4.71 -0.69
CA LYS A 99 -10.66 -5.42 -1.98
C LYS A 99 -9.25 -5.16 -2.55
N PRO A 100 -8.45 -6.20 -2.83
CA PRO A 100 -7.11 -6.00 -3.33
C PRO A 100 -7.15 -5.39 -4.73
N VAL A 101 -6.12 -4.62 -5.06
CA VAL A 101 -5.94 -4.06 -6.38
C VAL A 101 -5.62 -5.18 -7.38
N ASN A 102 -6.22 -5.12 -8.56
CA ASN A 102 -5.99 -6.07 -9.62
C ASN A 102 -5.10 -5.44 -10.68
N PHE A 103 -4.04 -6.15 -11.05
CA PHE A 103 -3.16 -5.72 -12.13
C PHE A 103 -3.81 -5.96 -13.48
N SER A 104 -3.75 -4.96 -14.36
CA SER A 104 -4.12 -5.08 -15.77
C SER A 104 -2.91 -4.77 -16.65
N SER A 105 -2.42 -5.78 -17.37
CA SER A 105 -1.32 -5.64 -18.33
C SER A 105 -1.66 -4.72 -19.50
N ILE A 106 -2.95 -4.54 -19.82
CA ILE A 106 -3.43 -3.67 -20.90
C ILE A 106 -3.03 -2.21 -20.63
N TYR A 107 -3.09 -1.78 -19.37
CA TYR A 107 -2.78 -0.42 -18.92
C TYR A 107 -1.51 -0.34 -18.07
N PHE A 108 -0.85 -1.49 -17.85
CA PHE A 108 0.35 -1.59 -17.03
C PHE A 108 0.17 -1.01 -15.61
N SER A 109 -1.04 -1.11 -15.06
CA SER A 109 -1.46 -0.42 -13.83
C SER A 109 -2.37 -1.27 -12.96
N TRP A 110 -2.48 -0.88 -11.69
CA TRP A 110 -3.26 -1.56 -10.66
C TRP A 110 -4.59 -0.84 -10.41
N PHE A 111 -5.70 -1.57 -10.45
CA PHE A 111 -7.05 -1.01 -10.30
C PHE A 111 -7.90 -1.80 -9.31
N PHE A 112 -8.78 -1.11 -8.59
CA PHE A 112 -9.75 -1.76 -7.71
C PHE A 112 -10.87 -2.48 -8.49
N ASN A 113 -11.14 -2.08 -9.73
CA ASN A 113 -12.14 -2.71 -10.59
C ASN A 113 -11.44 -3.55 -11.70
N PRO A 114 -11.57 -4.88 -11.69
CA PRO A 114 -10.95 -5.74 -12.70
C PRO A 114 -11.65 -5.70 -14.07
N HIS A 115 -12.86 -5.13 -14.17
CA HIS A 115 -13.68 -5.08 -15.38
C HIS A 115 -13.68 -3.72 -16.08
N LEU A 116 -12.74 -2.82 -15.74
CA LEU A 116 -12.56 -1.55 -16.44
C LEU A 116 -12.63 -1.75 -17.96
N PHE A 117 -13.72 -1.25 -18.57
CA PHE A 117 -14.04 -1.26 -20.00
C PHE A 117 -14.49 -2.59 -20.66
N TYR A 118 -14.73 -3.68 -19.92
CA TYR A 118 -15.39 -4.89 -20.51
C TYR A 118 -16.92 -4.86 -20.39
N ILE A 119 -17.41 -4.12 -19.40
CA ILE A 119 -18.80 -3.72 -19.26
C ILE A 119 -18.80 -2.23 -19.55
N ASP A 120 -19.53 -1.81 -20.57
CA ASP A 120 -19.84 -0.41 -20.78
C ASP A 120 -20.54 0.10 -19.50
N ASP A 121 -19.84 0.88 -18.66
CA ASP A 121 -20.46 1.70 -17.60
C ASP A 121 -21.23 2.89 -18.24
N THR A 122 -21.85 2.68 -19.42
CA THR A 122 -22.69 3.67 -20.10
C THR A 122 -24.14 3.64 -19.64
N ASN A 123 -24.48 2.83 -18.62
CA ASN A 123 -25.75 2.94 -17.92
C ASN A 123 -25.54 2.90 -16.41
N GLU A 124 -25.39 4.11 -15.84
CA GLU A 124 -25.87 4.49 -14.51
C GLU A 124 -25.66 3.47 -13.38
N THR A 125 -24.56 3.61 -12.63
CA THR A 125 -24.59 3.94 -11.19
C THR A 125 -23.20 3.76 -10.57
N VAL A 126 -22.48 4.87 -10.49
CA VAL A 126 -21.51 5.11 -9.44
C VAL A 126 -22.23 4.94 -8.09
N SER A 127 -22.10 3.78 -7.47
CA SER A 127 -22.51 3.57 -6.07
C SER A 127 -21.29 3.13 -5.29
N TYR A 128 -20.48 4.10 -4.84
CA TYR A 128 -19.64 3.90 -3.69
C TYR A 128 -20.57 3.77 -2.48
N SER A 129 -20.75 2.56 -1.98
CA SER A 129 -21.33 2.27 -0.66
C SER A 129 -20.68 1.00 -0.12
#